data_AF-A0A7K3IV30-F1
#
_entry.id   AF-A0A7K3IV30-F1
#
_cell.length_a   1.000
_cell.length_b   1.000
_cell.length_c   1.000
_cell.angle_alpha   90.00
_cell.angle_beta   90.00
_cell.angle_gamma   90.00
#
_symmetry.space_group_name_H-M   'P 1'
#
loop_
_entity.id
_entity.type
_entity.pdbx_description
1 polymer ?
#
loop_
_entity_poly.entity_id
_entity_poly.type
_entity_poly.pdbx_seq_one_letter_code
_entity_poly.pdbx_strand_id
1 'polypeptide(L)'
;DNQVIPLKGFGIVAAVGTALVGSLFASDAWYNVTYISGEVVNPRRNVPLSLLLGTLIVTIIYLLTNYIYIRVLPLAGSPDGTDVVSRGIQFATDDRVATSAMYVILGDYAAIIMALFIIVSTFGCNQALILAGPRVYYAMAKDGLFFRKAGELNRFGVPGFAIAVQGIWSVLLCLSGTYSDLLDYVIFAVLIFFSLTIFSIFILRVKRPDIPRPYKAFGYPVVPALYILTTVAIMIILLIYKPRYTFPGLILVLIGIPVFYLWRRKSGTSTDILKNRRE
;
A
#
# COMPACT_ATOMS: atom_id res chain seq x y z
N ASP A 1 18.81 19.89 15.03
CA ASP A 1 20.21 19.45 14.88
C ASP A 1 20.45 18.81 13.53
N ASN A 2 20.94 19.61 12.57
CA ASN A 2 21.33 19.18 11.22
C ASN A 2 22.72 18.51 11.24
N GLN A 3 22.91 17.48 12.09
CA GLN A 3 24.15 16.72 12.07
C GLN A 3 24.17 15.83 10.84
N VAL A 4 25.10 16.11 9.92
CA VAL A 4 25.40 15.28 8.76
C VAL A 4 26.06 14.00 9.27
N ILE A 5 25.27 12.95 9.50
CA ILE A 5 25.77 11.66 9.95
C ILE A 5 26.50 11.02 8.76
N PRO A 6 27.82 10.77 8.84
CA PRO A 6 28.53 10.13 7.76
C PRO A 6 27.96 8.73 7.53
N LEU A 7 27.47 8.49 6.31
CA LEU A 7 26.89 7.21 5.89
C LEU A 7 28.00 6.14 5.82
N LYS A 8 28.23 5.44 6.93
CA LYS A 8 29.15 4.31 7.02
C LYS A 8 28.49 3.13 7.74
N GLY A 9 28.79 1.91 7.29
CA GLY A 9 28.30 0.66 7.91
C GLY A 9 26.78 0.63 8.04
N PHE A 10 26.28 0.46 9.26
CA PHE A 10 24.85 0.41 9.57
C PHE A 10 24.09 1.70 9.23
N GLY A 11 24.77 2.85 9.17
CA GLY A 11 24.16 4.12 8.76
C GLY A 11 23.61 4.11 7.33
N ILE A 12 24.29 3.39 6.41
CA ILE A 12 23.79 3.20 5.03
C ILE A 12 22.53 2.35 5.03
N VAL A 13 22.53 1.25 5.79
CA VAL A 13 21.38 0.33 5.89
C VAL A 13 20.16 1.06 6.45
N ALA A 14 20.35 1.85 7.50
CA ALA A 14 19.31 2.69 8.08
C ALA A 14 18.79 3.73 7.09
N ALA A 15 19.68 4.46 6.41
CA ALA A 15 19.28 5.46 5.42
C ALA A 15 18.48 4.84 4.27
N VAL A 16 18.93 3.71 3.71
CA VAL A 16 18.20 2.97 2.67
C VAL A 16 16.84 2.52 3.20
N GLY A 17 16.77 1.92 4.39
CA GLY A 17 15.51 1.47 4.98
C GLY A 17 14.51 2.60 5.22
N THR A 18 14.98 3.77 5.66
CA THR A 18 14.10 4.94 5.85
C THR A 18 13.65 5.58 4.54
N ALA A 19 14.50 5.57 3.51
CA ALA A 19 14.17 6.07 2.17
C ALA A 19 13.17 5.17 1.44
N LEU A 20 13.17 3.86 1.73
CA LEU A 20 12.26 2.90 1.11
C LEU A 20 10.78 3.15 1.43
N VAL A 21 10.43 3.88 2.49
CA VAL A 21 9.03 4.15 2.86
C VAL A 21 8.25 4.77 1.69
N GLY A 22 8.79 5.84 1.09
CA GLY A 22 8.15 6.51 -0.03
C GLY A 22 8.06 5.63 -1.27
N SER A 23 9.12 4.86 -1.56
CA SER A 23 9.14 3.93 -2.70
C SER A 23 8.15 2.77 -2.52
N LEU A 24 8.03 2.22 -1.31
CA LEU A 24 7.08 1.16 -0.97
C LEU A 24 5.65 1.68 -1.10
N PHE A 25 5.39 2.90 -0.62
CA PHE A 25 4.09 3.53 -0.76
C PHE A 25 3.71 3.76 -2.23
N ALA A 26 4.63 4.31 -3.03
CA ALA A 26 4.41 4.51 -4.46
C ALA A 26 4.15 3.19 -5.20
N SER A 27 4.68 2.07 -4.70
CA SER A 27 4.51 0.74 -5.30
C SER A 27 3.35 -0.06 -4.71
N ASP A 28 2.59 0.51 -3.78
CA ASP A 28 1.47 -0.17 -3.14
C ASP A 28 0.29 -0.39 -4.11
N ALA A 29 -0.79 -1.03 -3.65
CA ALA A 29 -2.00 -1.33 -4.44
C ALA A 29 -1.86 -2.39 -5.54
N TRP A 30 -0.67 -2.95 -5.76
CA TRP A 30 -0.42 -4.02 -6.74
C TRP A 30 -1.31 -5.25 -6.54
N TYR A 31 -1.69 -5.55 -5.30
CA TYR A 31 -2.51 -6.72 -4.94
C TYR A 31 -4.02 -6.51 -5.14
N ASN A 32 -4.49 -5.29 -5.45
CA ASN A 32 -5.93 -5.00 -5.53
C ASN A 32 -6.68 -5.82 -6.60
N VAL A 33 -5.98 -6.24 -7.66
CA VAL A 33 -6.56 -7.15 -8.66
C VAL A 33 -7.03 -8.48 -8.06
N THR A 34 -6.46 -8.89 -6.92
CA THR A 34 -6.87 -10.10 -6.21
C THR A 34 -8.26 -9.97 -5.59
N TYR A 35 -8.67 -8.75 -5.21
CA TYR A 35 -9.98 -8.47 -4.61
C TYR A 35 -11.13 -8.64 -5.59
N ILE A 36 -10.86 -8.44 -6.88
CA ILE A 36 -11.81 -8.58 -7.98
C ILE A 36 -11.56 -9.88 -8.78
N SER A 37 -10.74 -10.80 -8.27
CA SER A 37 -10.37 -12.02 -9.00
C SER A 37 -11.57 -12.90 -9.38
N GLY A 38 -12.68 -12.83 -8.66
CA GLY A 38 -13.93 -13.52 -8.99
C GLY A 38 -14.62 -13.00 -10.25
N GLU A 39 -14.31 -11.78 -10.69
CA GLU A 39 -14.87 -11.13 -11.88
C GLU A 39 -13.89 -11.16 -13.07
N VAL A 40 -12.64 -11.60 -12.84
CA VAL A 40 -11.61 -11.69 -13.88
C VAL A 40 -11.84 -12.92 -14.75
N VAL A 41 -11.83 -12.75 -16.06
CA VAL A 41 -11.87 -13.86 -17.03
C VAL A 41 -10.62 -14.73 -16.84
N ASN A 42 -10.79 -16.04 -16.66
CA ASN A 42 -9.71 -17.01 -16.41
C ASN A 42 -8.71 -16.57 -15.30
N PRO A 43 -9.16 -16.48 -14.04
CA PRO A 43 -8.37 -15.86 -12.98
C PRO A 43 -7.11 -16.66 -12.63
N ARG A 44 -7.11 -17.98 -12.88
CA ARG A 44 -5.94 -18.86 -12.63
C ARG A 44 -4.70 -18.43 -13.42
N ARG A 45 -4.89 -17.90 -14.63
CA ARG A 45 -3.81 -17.44 -15.50
C ARG A 45 -3.66 -15.92 -15.47
N ASN A 46 -4.79 -15.21 -15.55
CA ASN A 46 -4.76 -13.77 -15.75
C ASN A 46 -4.37 -13.00 -14.48
N VAL A 47 -4.81 -13.43 -13.29
CA VAL A 47 -4.42 -12.73 -12.05
C VAL A 47 -2.91 -12.78 -11.83
N PRO A 48 -2.22 -13.94 -11.88
CA PRO A 48 -0.76 -13.97 -11.76
C PRO A 48 -0.02 -13.18 -12.84
N LEU A 49 -0.48 -13.22 -14.09
CA LEU A 49 0.15 -12.48 -15.19
C LEU A 49 -0.04 -10.97 -15.04
N SER A 50 -1.23 -10.52 -14.65
CA SER A 50 -1.49 -9.10 -14.39
C SER A 50 -0.63 -8.57 -13.24
N LEU A 51 -0.46 -9.37 -12.17
CA LEU A 51 0.43 -9.03 -11.07
C LEU A 51 1.88 -8.90 -11.54
N LEU A 52 2.40 -9.86 -12.30
CA LEU A 52 3.78 -9.85 -12.77
C LEU A 52 4.04 -8.75 -13.80
N LEU A 53 3.26 -8.70 -14.88
CA LEU A 53 3.46 -7.74 -15.97
C LEU A 53 3.16 -6.32 -15.53
N GLY A 54 2.09 -6.11 -14.74
CA GLY A 54 1.73 -4.81 -14.21
C GLY A 54 2.82 -4.25 -13.31
N THR A 55 3.30 -5.02 -12.34
CA THR A 55 4.40 -4.59 -11.45
C THR A 55 5.70 -4.36 -12.22
N LEU A 56 6.03 -5.20 -13.19
CA LEU A 56 7.24 -5.04 -14.01
C LEU A 56 7.20 -3.75 -14.84
N ILE A 57 6.07 -3.49 -15.53
CA ILE A 57 5.90 -2.27 -16.34
C ILE A 57 6.02 -1.03 -15.47
N VAL A 58 5.33 -0.99 -14.32
CA VAL A 58 5.38 0.14 -13.38
C VAL A 58 6.80 0.33 -12.85
N THR A 59 7.49 -0.76 -12.49
CA THR A 59 8.89 -0.70 -12.03
C THR A 59 9.80 -0.07 -13.08
N ILE A 60 9.69 -0.48 -14.35
CA ILE A 60 10.48 0.09 -15.45
C ILE A 60 10.18 1.59 -15.61
N ILE A 61 8.90 1.98 -15.60
CA ILE A 61 8.49 3.38 -15.72
C ILE A 61 9.06 4.20 -14.55
N TYR A 62 9.02 3.68 -13.32
CA TYR A 62 9.56 4.36 -12.14
C TYR A 62 11.07 4.53 -12.24
N LEU A 63 11.81 3.50 -12.67
CA LEU A 63 13.26 3.60 -12.87
C LEU A 63 13.62 4.62 -13.96
N LEU A 64 12.91 4.61 -15.09
CA LEU A 64 13.12 5.58 -16.17
C LEU A 64 12.81 7.00 -15.72
N THR A 65 11.73 7.19 -14.95
CA THR A 65 11.34 8.50 -14.42
C THR A 65 12.38 9.04 -13.45
N ASN A 66 12.87 8.20 -12.53
CA ASN A 66 13.96 8.58 -11.61
C ASN A 66 15.25 8.92 -12.37
N TYR A 67 15.57 8.16 -13.43
CA TYR A 67 16.70 8.47 -14.29
C TYR A 67 16.55 9.86 -14.95
N ILE A 68 15.38 10.19 -15.47
CA ILE A 68 15.11 11.52 -16.05
C ILE A 68 15.27 12.61 -14.97
N TYR A 69 14.73 12.42 -13.77
CA TYR A 69 14.86 13.42 -12.70
C TYR A 69 16.32 13.73 -12.38
N ILE A 70 17.17 12.71 -12.23
CA ILE A 70 18.60 12.89 -11.93
C ILE A 70 19.36 13.52 -13.11
N ARG A 71 18.88 13.36 -14.34
CA ARG A 71 19.50 13.95 -15.54
C ARG A 71 19.09 15.40 -15.77
N VAL A 72 17.90 15.79 -15.31
CA VAL A 72 17.33 17.12 -15.53
C VAL A 72 17.58 18.06 -14.35
N LEU A 73 17.62 17.53 -13.13
CA LEU A 73 17.83 18.32 -11.91
C LEU A 73 19.07 17.82 -11.13
N PRO A 74 19.87 18.72 -10.55
CA PRO A 74 20.94 18.33 -9.66
C PRO A 74 20.35 17.70 -8.39
N LEU A 75 21.01 16.62 -7.91
CA LEU A 75 20.55 15.91 -6.71
C LEU A 75 20.66 16.78 -5.46
N ALA A 76 21.77 17.51 -5.31
CA ALA A 76 22.00 18.45 -4.23
C ALA A 76 21.62 19.86 -4.67
N GLY A 77 20.97 20.62 -3.78
CA GLY A 77 20.64 22.02 -4.00
C GLY A 77 20.60 22.79 -2.69
N SER A 78 20.07 24.02 -2.73
CA SER A 78 19.93 24.89 -1.56
C SER A 78 18.44 25.17 -1.27
N PRO A 79 18.01 25.16 0.00
CA PRO A 79 16.65 25.60 0.38
C PRO A 79 16.36 27.03 -0.08
N ASP A 80 17.38 27.89 -0.08
CA ASP A 80 17.29 29.30 -0.45
C ASP A 80 17.42 29.54 -1.97
N GLY A 81 17.43 28.47 -2.77
CA GLY A 81 17.48 28.56 -4.23
C GLY A 81 16.30 29.35 -4.79
N THR A 82 16.58 30.33 -5.66
CA THR A 82 15.57 31.17 -6.32
C THR A 82 14.93 30.51 -7.53
N ASP A 83 15.55 29.45 -8.05
CA ASP A 83 15.13 28.72 -9.26
C ASP A 83 15.11 27.21 -9.01
N VAL A 84 14.41 26.47 -9.89
CA VAL A 84 14.24 25.01 -9.73
C VAL A 84 15.56 24.24 -9.81
N VAL A 85 16.57 24.75 -10.53
CA VAL A 85 17.86 24.08 -10.66
C VAL A 85 18.70 24.29 -9.40
N SER A 86 18.71 25.51 -8.84
CA SER A 86 19.44 25.80 -7.59
C SER A 86 18.83 25.10 -6.37
N ARG A 87 17.52 24.90 -6.33
CA ARG A 87 16.85 24.06 -5.30
C ARG A 87 17.18 22.57 -5.43
N GLY A 88 17.38 22.10 -6.66
CA GLY A 88 17.65 20.70 -6.96
C GLY A 88 16.51 19.77 -6.54
N ILE A 89 16.79 18.46 -6.53
CA ILE A 89 15.81 17.42 -6.17
C ILE A 89 15.47 17.48 -4.67
N GLN A 90 16.46 17.74 -3.80
CA GLN A 90 16.30 17.72 -2.35
C GLN A 90 15.35 18.80 -1.81
N PHE A 91 15.27 19.96 -2.46
CA PHE A 91 14.47 21.09 -2.00
C PHE A 91 13.44 21.53 -3.05
N ALA A 92 12.94 20.58 -3.84
CA ALA A 92 11.89 20.84 -4.82
C ALA A 92 10.68 21.51 -4.16
N THR A 93 10.12 22.53 -4.83
CA THR A 93 8.99 23.31 -4.30
C THR A 93 7.79 22.39 -4.01
N ASP A 94 7.25 22.48 -2.80
CA ASP A 94 6.13 21.66 -2.29
C ASP A 94 6.35 20.14 -2.43
N ASP A 95 7.61 19.68 -2.43
CA ASP A 95 8.01 18.28 -2.70
C ASP A 95 7.61 17.77 -4.10
N ARG A 96 7.30 18.68 -5.04
CA ARG A 96 6.85 18.35 -6.41
C ARG A 96 8.03 18.22 -7.37
N VAL A 97 8.84 17.18 -7.16
CA VAL A 97 10.01 16.88 -8.01
C VAL A 97 9.62 16.71 -9.48
N ALA A 98 8.49 16.03 -9.75
CA ALA A 98 7.99 15.82 -11.10
C ALA A 98 7.67 17.14 -11.83
N THR A 99 7.01 18.06 -11.15
CA THR A 99 6.68 19.39 -11.72
C THR A 99 7.93 20.22 -11.91
N SER A 100 8.88 20.16 -10.98
CA SER A 100 10.17 20.87 -11.09
C SER A 100 10.99 20.37 -12.28
N ALA A 101 11.05 19.06 -12.50
CA ALA A 101 11.75 18.48 -13.65
C ALA A 101 11.06 18.86 -14.97
N MET A 102 9.73 18.84 -15.02
CA MET A 102 8.97 19.26 -16.21
C MET A 102 9.12 20.75 -16.49
N TYR A 103 9.30 21.60 -15.48
CA TYR A 103 9.55 23.03 -15.65
C TYR A 103 10.84 23.29 -16.43
N VAL A 104 11.90 22.52 -16.16
CA VAL A 104 13.17 22.64 -16.92
C VAL A 104 12.96 22.29 -18.40
N ILE A 105 12.00 21.42 -18.73
CA ILE A 105 11.76 20.94 -20.10
C ILE A 105 10.76 21.82 -20.86
N LEU A 106 9.66 22.21 -20.21
CA LEU A 106 8.49 22.86 -20.84
C LEU A 106 8.27 24.31 -20.37
N GLY A 107 9.08 24.81 -19.44
CA GLY A 107 8.94 26.15 -18.86
C GLY A 107 7.62 26.32 -18.11
N ASP A 108 7.04 27.51 -18.20
CA ASP A 108 5.90 27.95 -17.38
C ASP A 108 4.63 27.09 -17.55
N TYR A 109 4.47 26.41 -18.69
CA TYR A 109 3.33 25.51 -18.93
C TYR A 109 3.41 24.19 -18.16
N ALA A 110 4.58 23.85 -17.59
CA ALA A 110 4.80 22.59 -16.90
C ALA A 110 3.84 22.37 -15.72
N ALA A 111 3.52 23.43 -14.98
CA ALA A 111 2.62 23.35 -13.83
C ALA A 111 1.21 22.90 -14.23
N ILE A 112 0.67 23.47 -15.31
CA ILE A 112 -0.68 23.17 -15.80
C ILE A 112 -0.74 21.76 -16.40
N ILE A 113 0.24 21.41 -17.23
CA ILE A 113 0.30 20.08 -17.87
C ILE A 113 0.42 18.99 -16.80
N MET A 114 1.30 19.18 -15.81
CA MET A 114 1.45 18.24 -14.70
C MET A 114 0.19 18.16 -13.83
N ALA A 115 -0.47 19.29 -13.56
CA ALA A 115 -1.74 19.27 -12.84
C ALA A 115 -2.78 18.42 -13.56
N LEU A 116 -2.92 18.56 -14.89
CA LEU A 116 -3.85 17.74 -15.68
C LEU A 116 -3.51 16.24 -15.61
N PHE A 117 -2.25 15.87 -15.77
CA PHE A 117 -1.82 14.47 -15.67
C PHE A 117 -2.04 13.89 -14.27
N ILE A 118 -1.75 14.66 -13.21
CA ILE A 118 -1.99 14.24 -11.83
C ILE A 118 -3.50 14.05 -11.62
N ILE A 119 -4.35 14.97 -12.06
CA ILE A 119 -5.82 14.83 -11.92
C ILE A 119 -6.31 13.56 -12.60
N VAL A 120 -5.94 13.32 -13.86
CA VAL A 120 -6.36 12.12 -14.59
C VAL A 120 -5.87 10.84 -13.91
N SER A 121 -4.61 10.81 -13.47
CA SER A 121 -4.00 9.66 -12.81
C SER A 121 -4.66 9.35 -11.46
N THR A 122 -4.80 10.37 -10.60
CA THR A 122 -5.42 10.24 -9.27
C THR A 122 -6.90 9.87 -9.36
N PHE A 123 -7.63 10.44 -10.30
CA PHE A 123 -9.03 10.08 -10.55
C PHE A 123 -9.15 8.60 -10.97
N GLY A 124 -8.31 8.13 -11.89
CA GLY A 124 -8.27 6.74 -12.30
C GLY A 124 -7.94 5.78 -11.15
N CYS A 125 -6.94 6.12 -10.33
CA CYS A 125 -6.57 5.34 -9.15
C CYS A 125 -7.72 5.27 -8.12
N ASN A 126 -8.32 6.41 -7.79
CA ASN A 126 -9.43 6.47 -6.84
C ASN A 126 -10.63 5.67 -7.32
N GLN A 127 -10.97 5.73 -8.61
CA GLN A 127 -12.06 4.92 -9.17
C GLN A 127 -11.81 3.41 -8.96
N ALA A 128 -10.58 2.93 -9.19
CA ALA A 128 -10.22 1.53 -8.96
C ALA A 128 -10.32 1.14 -7.48
N LEU A 129 -9.84 2.01 -6.57
CA LEU A 129 -9.87 1.77 -5.12
C LEU A 129 -11.30 1.81 -4.54
N ILE A 130 -12.15 2.71 -5.03
CA ILE A 130 -13.56 2.81 -4.64
C ILE A 130 -14.33 1.55 -5.06
N LEU A 131 -13.95 0.92 -6.18
CA LEU A 131 -14.55 -0.35 -6.57
C LEU A 131 -13.99 -1.51 -5.73
N ALA A 132 -12.67 -1.61 -5.57
CA ALA A 132 -12.05 -2.76 -4.92
C ALA A 132 -12.26 -2.80 -3.40
N GLY A 133 -12.12 -1.67 -2.70
CA GLY A 133 -12.17 -1.58 -1.24
C GLY A 133 -13.44 -2.16 -0.59
N PRO A 134 -14.65 -1.83 -1.07
CA PRO A 134 -15.91 -2.33 -0.52
C PRO A 134 -16.06 -3.85 -0.54
N ARG A 135 -15.36 -4.55 -1.44
CA ARG A 135 -15.42 -6.02 -1.52
C ARG A 135 -14.79 -6.68 -0.28
N VAL A 136 -13.84 -6.00 0.37
CA VAL A 136 -13.27 -6.45 1.65
C VAL A 136 -14.32 -6.37 2.76
N TYR A 137 -15.01 -5.22 2.89
CA TYR A 137 -16.08 -5.05 3.89
C TYR A 137 -17.25 -6.02 3.64
N TYR A 138 -17.59 -6.27 2.38
CA TYR A 138 -18.59 -7.25 1.99
C TYR A 138 -18.21 -8.67 2.44
N ALA A 139 -16.97 -9.11 2.17
CA ALA A 139 -16.49 -10.42 2.60
C ALA A 139 -16.46 -10.53 4.14
N MET A 140 -15.98 -9.51 4.84
CA MET A 140 -15.97 -9.47 6.30
C MET A 140 -17.40 -9.53 6.88
N ALA A 141 -18.37 -8.86 6.25
CA ALA A 141 -19.77 -8.91 6.66
C ALA A 141 -20.39 -10.30 6.45
N LYS A 142 -20.03 -11.00 5.37
CA LYS A 142 -20.45 -12.40 5.13
C LYS A 142 -19.88 -13.36 6.17
N ASP A 143 -18.67 -13.10 6.66
CA ASP A 143 -18.04 -13.86 7.74
C ASP A 143 -18.53 -13.44 9.14
N GLY A 144 -19.47 -12.49 9.24
CA GLY A 144 -20.03 -12.01 10.52
C GLY A 144 -19.07 -11.13 11.34
N LEU A 145 -17.99 -10.66 10.71
CA LEU A 145 -16.93 -9.83 11.29
C LEU A 145 -17.10 -8.32 11.03
N PHE A 146 -18.19 -7.93 10.37
CA PHE A 146 -18.53 -6.55 10.07
C PHE A 146 -20.05 -6.32 10.05
N PHE A 147 -20.50 -5.08 9.83
CA PHE A 147 -21.94 -4.76 9.84
C PHE A 147 -22.68 -5.54 8.75
N ARG A 148 -23.77 -6.23 9.12
CA ARG A 148 -24.54 -7.09 8.19
C ARG A 148 -24.99 -6.35 6.92
N LYS A 149 -25.36 -5.07 7.03
CA LYS A 149 -25.75 -4.22 5.89
C LYS A 149 -24.65 -4.04 4.84
N ALA A 150 -23.37 -4.12 5.22
CA ALA A 150 -22.25 -4.07 4.28
C ALA A 150 -22.14 -5.35 3.43
N GLY A 151 -22.79 -6.44 3.86
CA GLY A 151 -22.88 -7.71 3.13
C GLY A 151 -24.07 -7.81 2.17
N GLU A 152 -24.83 -6.73 1.98
CA GLU A 152 -25.98 -6.66 1.07
C GLU A 152 -25.55 -6.03 -0.27
N LEU A 153 -25.94 -6.68 -1.36
CA LEU A 153 -25.70 -6.19 -2.72
C LEU A 153 -26.94 -5.46 -3.23
N ASN A 154 -26.74 -4.37 -3.96
CA ASN A 154 -27.81 -3.69 -4.66
C ASN A 154 -28.21 -4.45 -5.95
N ARG A 155 -29.20 -3.93 -6.69
CA ARG A 155 -29.68 -4.50 -7.97
C ARG A 155 -28.60 -4.66 -9.05
N PHE A 156 -27.47 -3.96 -8.92
CA PHE A 156 -26.34 -4.01 -9.86
C PHE A 156 -25.19 -4.90 -9.36
N GLY A 157 -25.39 -5.65 -8.28
CA GLY A 157 -24.35 -6.54 -7.73
C GLY A 157 -23.26 -5.82 -6.96
N VAL A 158 -23.50 -4.58 -6.51
CA VAL A 158 -22.50 -3.74 -5.84
C VAL A 158 -22.87 -3.52 -4.36
N PRO A 159 -21.92 -3.61 -3.40
CA PRO A 159 -22.18 -3.36 -1.99
C PRO A 159 -22.31 -1.85 -1.70
N GLY A 160 -23.47 -1.27 -2.03
CA GLY A 160 -23.71 0.17 -1.98
C GLY A 160 -23.55 0.79 -0.59
N PHE A 161 -23.96 0.08 0.47
CA PHE A 161 -23.78 0.54 1.84
C PHE A 161 -22.30 0.61 2.24
N ALA A 162 -21.50 -0.39 1.83
CA ALA A 162 -20.06 -0.40 2.10
C ALA A 162 -19.33 0.76 1.39
N ILE A 163 -19.75 1.08 0.15
CA ILE A 163 -19.25 2.27 -0.57
C ILE A 163 -19.57 3.55 0.20
N ALA A 164 -20.80 3.71 0.68
CA ALA A 164 -21.21 4.90 1.42
C ALA A 164 -20.41 5.07 2.72
N VAL A 165 -20.23 3.99 3.49
CA VAL A 165 -19.42 4.00 4.72
C VAL A 165 -17.97 4.37 4.42
N GLN A 166 -17.37 3.77 3.40
CA GLN A 166 -16.01 4.10 2.96
C GLN A 166 -15.91 5.58 2.56
N GLY A 167 -16.86 6.08 1.77
CA GLY A 167 -16.88 7.47 1.31
C GLY A 167 -17.02 8.48 2.45
N ILE A 168 -17.94 8.23 3.40
CA ILE A 168 -18.11 9.08 4.58
C ILE A 168 -16.81 9.11 5.40
N TRP A 169 -16.20 7.95 5.63
CA TRP A 169 -14.94 7.86 6.37
C TRP A 169 -13.79 8.59 5.66
N SER A 170 -13.67 8.43 4.34
CA SER A 170 -12.70 9.16 3.53
C SER A 170 -12.90 10.68 3.61
N VAL A 171 -14.14 11.17 3.52
CA VAL A 171 -14.43 12.62 3.65
C VAL A 171 -14.04 13.14 5.02
N LEU A 172 -14.36 12.42 6.10
CA LEU A 172 -13.98 12.81 7.46
C LEU A 172 -12.45 12.90 7.62
N LEU A 173 -11.70 11.94 7.07
CA LEU A 173 -10.24 11.95 7.11
C LEU A 173 -9.63 13.04 6.21
N CYS A 174 -10.23 13.34 5.07
CA CYS A 174 -9.78 14.45 4.23
C CYS A 174 -9.95 15.80 4.94
N LEU A 175 -11.05 15.98 5.68
CA LEU A 175 -11.34 17.21 6.41
C LEU A 175 -10.57 17.33 7.74
N SER A 176 -10.01 16.24 8.26
CA SER A 176 -9.25 16.28 9.52
C SER A 176 -7.87 16.95 9.39
N GLY A 177 -7.35 17.10 8.17
CA GLY A 177 -6.03 17.68 7.90
C GLY A 177 -4.83 16.79 8.28
N THR A 178 -5.07 15.60 8.85
CA THR A 178 -4.05 14.66 9.34
C THR A 178 -3.82 13.48 8.38
N TYR A 179 -4.18 13.64 7.10
CA TYR A 179 -4.12 12.57 6.10
C TYR A 179 -2.69 12.03 5.90
N SER A 180 -1.70 12.93 5.78
CA SER A 180 -0.30 12.54 5.56
C SER A 180 0.23 11.68 6.72
N ASP A 181 -0.09 12.04 7.96
CA ASP A 181 0.28 11.25 9.13
C ASP A 181 -0.38 9.86 9.10
N LEU A 182 -1.65 9.80 8.68
CA LEU A 182 -2.38 8.53 8.61
C LEU A 182 -1.80 7.58 7.56
N LEU A 183 -1.41 8.10 6.39
CA LEU A 183 -0.74 7.31 5.36
C LEU A 183 0.56 6.71 5.90
N ASP A 184 1.36 7.50 6.60
CA ASP A 184 2.63 7.05 7.18
C ASP A 184 2.44 5.94 8.22
N TYR A 185 1.33 5.98 8.99
CA TYR A 185 1.01 4.95 9.98
C TYR A 185 0.60 3.62 9.34
N VAL A 186 -0.11 3.68 8.20
CA VAL A 186 -0.68 2.50 7.54
C VAL A 186 0.40 1.61 6.92
N ILE A 187 1.49 2.18 6.39
CA ILE A 187 2.56 1.39 5.73
C ILE A 187 3.13 0.34 6.69
N PHE A 188 3.42 0.71 7.93
CA PHE A 188 3.94 -0.24 8.91
C PHE A 188 2.95 -1.37 9.21
N ALA A 189 1.67 -1.04 9.38
CA ALA A 189 0.62 -2.03 9.57
C ALA A 189 0.49 -2.99 8.38
N VAL A 190 0.55 -2.45 7.15
CA VAL A 190 0.50 -3.24 5.92
C VAL A 190 1.67 -4.22 5.84
N LEU A 191 2.90 -3.79 6.17
CA LEU A 191 4.08 -4.65 6.16
C LEU A 191 3.98 -5.82 7.16
N ILE A 192 3.38 -5.59 8.33
CA ILE A 192 3.08 -6.67 9.29
C ILE A 192 2.13 -7.69 8.65
N PHE A 193 1.00 -7.23 8.10
CA PHE A 193 0.01 -8.13 7.53
C PHE A 193 0.51 -8.87 6.29
N PHE A 194 1.34 -8.25 5.46
CA PHE A 194 2.00 -8.94 4.34
C PHE A 194 2.97 -10.01 4.81
N SER A 195 3.79 -9.70 5.82
CA SER A 195 4.72 -10.68 6.41
C SER A 195 3.96 -11.88 6.97
N LEU A 196 2.88 -11.64 7.72
CA LEU A 196 2.01 -12.70 8.25
C LEU A 196 1.31 -13.51 7.15
N THR A 197 0.82 -12.83 6.12
CA THR A 197 0.15 -13.47 4.98
C THR A 197 1.10 -14.39 4.23
N ILE A 198 2.33 -13.96 3.97
CA ILE A 198 3.32 -14.78 3.26
C ILE A 198 3.85 -15.90 4.17
N PHE A 199 4.01 -15.63 5.46
CA PHE A 199 4.35 -16.66 6.46
C PHE A 199 3.29 -17.77 6.51
N SER A 200 2.02 -17.43 6.31
CA SER A 200 0.94 -18.41 6.26
C SER A 200 1.14 -19.49 5.18
N ILE A 201 1.86 -19.20 4.09
CA ILE A 201 2.15 -20.19 3.04
C ILE A 201 2.98 -21.36 3.59
N PHE A 202 3.95 -21.09 4.47
CA PHE A 202 4.75 -22.14 5.11
C PHE A 202 3.89 -23.01 6.02
N ILE A 203 3.03 -22.39 6.83
CA ILE A 203 2.11 -23.09 7.71
C ILE A 203 1.10 -23.92 6.91
N LEU A 204 0.47 -23.34 5.88
CA LEU A 204 -0.55 -23.99 5.06
C LEU A 204 0.01 -25.16 4.26
N ARG A 205 1.28 -25.11 3.86
CA ARG A 205 1.92 -26.26 3.19
C ARG A 205 2.10 -27.46 4.10
N VAL A 206 2.31 -27.24 5.40
CA VAL A 206 2.41 -28.31 6.40
C VAL A 206 1.01 -28.77 6.86
N LYS A 207 0.11 -27.83 7.15
CA LYS A 207 -1.22 -28.14 7.70
C LYS A 207 -2.23 -28.66 6.67
N ARG A 208 -2.06 -28.29 5.39
CA ARG A 208 -2.97 -28.66 4.29
C ARG A 208 -2.15 -29.03 3.05
N PRO A 209 -1.46 -30.18 3.05
CA PRO A 209 -0.63 -30.60 1.93
C PRO A 209 -1.46 -30.93 0.68
N ASP A 210 -2.67 -31.49 0.85
CA ASP A 210 -3.45 -32.11 -0.23
C ASP A 210 -4.35 -31.15 -1.02
N ILE A 211 -4.44 -29.86 -0.62
CA ILE A 211 -5.27 -28.91 -1.35
C ILE A 211 -4.71 -28.67 -2.76
N PRO A 212 -5.56 -28.66 -3.80
CA PRO A 212 -5.11 -28.34 -5.15
C PRO A 212 -4.58 -26.89 -5.18
N ARG A 213 -3.39 -26.70 -5.75
CA ARG A 213 -2.72 -25.39 -5.84
C ARG A 213 -2.64 -24.96 -7.30
N PRO A 214 -3.60 -24.18 -7.81
CA PRO A 214 -3.60 -23.70 -9.19
C PRO A 214 -2.34 -22.89 -9.55
N TYR A 215 -1.74 -22.24 -8.55
CA TYR A 215 -0.47 -21.54 -8.66
C TYR A 215 0.47 -21.98 -7.53
N LYS A 216 1.74 -22.23 -7.87
CA LYS A 216 2.80 -22.51 -6.91
C LYS A 216 3.77 -21.33 -6.92
N ALA A 217 4.02 -20.76 -5.75
CA ALA A 217 4.96 -19.64 -5.60
C ALA A 217 6.33 -19.99 -6.18
N PHE A 218 6.79 -19.17 -7.12
CA PHE A 218 8.12 -19.30 -7.72
C PHE A 218 9.21 -19.16 -6.65
N GLY A 219 10.25 -19.99 -6.74
CA GLY A 219 11.38 -19.95 -5.80
C GLY A 219 11.03 -20.29 -4.35
N TYR A 220 9.87 -20.91 -4.08
CA TYR A 220 9.55 -21.43 -2.74
C TYR A 220 10.54 -22.55 -2.35
N PRO A 221 11.10 -22.55 -1.13
CA PRO A 221 10.80 -21.67 0.01
C PRO A 221 11.60 -20.37 0.08
N VAL A 222 12.64 -20.21 -0.74
CA VAL A 222 13.64 -19.14 -0.62
C VAL A 222 13.05 -17.75 -0.85
N VAL A 223 12.29 -17.55 -1.94
CA VAL A 223 11.75 -16.23 -2.30
C VAL A 223 10.79 -15.69 -1.23
N PRO A 224 9.79 -16.46 -0.75
CA PRO A 224 8.94 -16.01 0.37
C PRO A 224 9.69 -15.78 1.67
N ALA A 225 10.71 -16.59 1.98
CA ALA A 225 11.52 -16.40 3.19
C ALA A 225 12.34 -15.10 3.11
N LEU A 226 12.95 -14.82 1.95
CA LEU A 226 13.68 -13.58 1.70
C LEU A 226 12.76 -12.37 1.82
N TYR A 227 11.54 -12.44 1.28
CA TYR A 227 10.56 -11.37 1.42
C TYR A 227 10.26 -11.06 2.90
N ILE A 228 9.99 -12.10 3.71
CA ILE A 228 9.73 -11.93 5.15
C ILE A 228 10.94 -11.31 5.83
N LEU A 229 12.16 -11.82 5.56
CA LEU A 229 13.39 -11.31 6.17
C LEU A 229 13.60 -9.83 5.84
N THR A 230 13.49 -9.45 4.57
CA THR A 230 13.65 -8.05 4.13
C THR A 230 12.58 -7.15 4.73
N THR A 231 11.32 -7.59 4.73
CA THR A 231 10.22 -6.80 5.29
C THR A 231 10.36 -6.61 6.80
N VAL A 232 10.77 -7.65 7.53
CA VAL A 232 11.08 -7.57 8.96
C VAL A 232 12.26 -6.64 9.23
N ALA A 233 13.32 -6.72 8.42
CA ALA A 233 14.46 -5.81 8.55
C ALA A 233 14.03 -4.34 8.35
N ILE A 234 13.21 -4.05 7.33
CA ILE A 234 12.65 -2.71 7.11
C ILE A 234 11.79 -2.28 8.30
N MET A 235 10.90 -3.15 8.80
CA MET A 235 10.07 -2.84 9.97
C MET A 235 10.90 -2.51 11.21
N ILE A 236 12.01 -3.23 11.46
CA ILE A 236 12.93 -2.95 12.57
C ILE A 236 13.59 -1.57 12.38
N ILE A 237 14.06 -1.26 11.17
CA ILE A 237 14.64 0.05 10.86
C ILE A 237 13.61 1.16 11.10
N LEU A 238 12.37 0.99 10.65
CA LEU A 238 11.32 1.98 10.88
C LEU A 238 11.00 2.16 12.37
N LEU A 239 10.97 1.08 13.14
CA LEU A 239 10.74 1.15 14.59
C LEU A 239 11.83 1.97 15.31
N ILE A 240 13.09 1.85 14.87
CA ILE A 240 14.24 2.54 15.48
C ILE A 240 14.32 3.99 15.02
N TYR A 241 14.25 4.24 13.70
CA TYR A 241 14.56 5.55 13.11
C TYR A 241 13.33 6.42 12.85
N LYS A 242 12.14 5.83 12.85
CA LYS A 242 10.87 6.49 12.56
C LYS A 242 9.77 6.14 13.59
N PRO A 243 10.06 6.19 14.91
CA PRO A 243 9.14 5.70 15.96
C PRO A 243 7.82 6.47 16.00
N ARG A 244 7.84 7.77 15.68
CA ARG A 244 6.63 8.61 15.61
C ARG A 244 5.61 8.08 14.60
N TYR A 245 6.04 7.34 13.58
CA TYR A 245 5.17 6.75 12.57
C TYR A 245 4.81 5.31 12.91
N THR A 246 5.78 4.55 13.44
CA THR A 246 5.63 3.12 13.70
C THR A 246 4.75 2.81 14.91
N PHE A 247 4.88 3.54 16.02
CA PHE A 247 4.10 3.27 17.23
C PHE A 247 2.59 3.48 17.03
N PRO A 248 2.12 4.59 16.42
CA PRO A 248 0.70 4.74 16.11
C PRO A 248 0.15 3.64 15.20
N GLY A 249 0.90 3.24 14.17
CA GLY A 249 0.55 2.11 13.30
C GLY A 249 0.39 0.80 14.07
N LEU A 250 1.32 0.50 14.98
CA LEU A 250 1.25 -0.68 15.84
C LEU A 250 0.04 -0.61 16.79
N ILE A 251 -0.22 0.55 17.40
CA ILE A 251 -1.38 0.77 18.28
C ILE A 251 -2.68 0.55 17.49
N LEU A 252 -2.78 1.08 16.26
CA LEU A 252 -3.94 0.86 15.39
C LEU A 252 -4.18 -0.64 15.12
N VAL A 253 -3.11 -1.40 14.81
CA VAL A 253 -3.21 -2.87 14.64
C VAL A 253 -3.66 -3.55 15.92
N LEU A 254 -3.08 -3.17 17.07
CA LEU A 254 -3.41 -3.76 18.37
C LEU A 254 -4.84 -3.44 18.80
N ILE A 255 -5.38 -2.26 18.49
CA ILE A 255 -6.80 -1.89 18.72
C ILE A 255 -7.74 -2.79 17.92
N GLY A 256 -7.28 -3.33 16.78
CA GLY A 256 -8.04 -4.34 16.04
C GLY A 256 -8.39 -5.58 16.86
N ILE A 257 -7.55 -5.97 17.83
CA ILE A 257 -7.76 -7.14 18.68
C ILE A 257 -8.98 -6.98 19.62
N PRO A 258 -9.06 -5.96 20.50
CA PRO A 258 -10.23 -5.77 21.35
C PRO A 258 -11.49 -5.51 20.52
N VAL A 259 -11.39 -4.75 19.41
CA VAL A 259 -12.53 -4.52 18.50
C VAL A 259 -13.06 -5.85 17.94
N PHE A 260 -12.17 -6.74 17.49
CA PHE A 260 -12.53 -8.08 17.02
C PHE A 260 -13.28 -8.90 18.08
N TYR A 261 -12.78 -8.93 19.32
CA TYR A 261 -13.44 -9.67 20.40
C TYR A 261 -14.78 -9.07 20.83
N LEU A 262 -14.90 -7.73 20.86
CA LEU A 262 -16.15 -7.03 21.14
C LEU A 262 -17.20 -7.33 20.06
N TRP A 263 -16.78 -7.31 18.80
CA TRP A 263 -17.66 -7.62 17.67
C TRP A 263 -18.14 -9.06 17.71
N ARG A 264 -17.22 -10.01 17.93
CA ARG A 264 -17.52 -11.44 18.03
C ARG A 264 -18.50 -11.75 19.17
N ARG A 265 -18.43 -11.02 20.28
CA ARG A 265 -19.39 -11.14 21.39
C ARG A 265 -20.78 -10.63 21.02
N LYS A 266 -20.85 -9.49 20.30
CA LYS A 266 -22.13 -8.89 19.87
C LYS A 266 -22.79 -9.63 18.72
N SER A 267 -22.03 -10.25 17.82
CA SER A 267 -22.58 -10.85 16.62
C SER A 267 -23.36 -12.13 16.88
N GLY A 268 -23.29 -12.76 18.06
CA GLY A 268 -24.16 -13.87 18.51
C GLY A 268 -24.29 -15.06 17.55
N THR A 269 -23.55 -15.05 16.44
CA THR A 269 -23.74 -15.93 15.29
C THR A 269 -22.62 -16.95 15.34
N SER A 270 -22.89 -17.93 16.21
CA SER A 270 -22.54 -19.32 16.07
C SER A 270 -21.10 -19.68 15.67
N THR A 271 -20.46 -20.27 16.66
CA THR A 271 -19.53 -21.42 16.59
C THR A 271 -19.87 -22.47 15.49
N ASP A 272 -21.07 -22.47 14.88
CA ASP A 272 -21.48 -23.34 13.78
C ASP A 272 -20.81 -23.04 12.42
N ILE A 273 -20.45 -21.79 12.08
CA ILE A 273 -19.87 -21.51 10.74
C ILE A 273 -18.48 -22.13 10.58
N LEU A 274 -17.72 -22.24 11.67
CA LEU A 274 -16.42 -22.93 11.68
C LEU A 274 -16.54 -24.45 11.77
N LYS A 275 -17.70 -24.96 12.23
CA LYS A 275 -18.02 -26.39 12.28
C LYS A 275 -18.48 -26.90 10.90
N ASN A 276 -19.33 -26.14 10.20
CA ASN A 276 -19.86 -26.48 8.88
C ASN A 276 -18.85 -26.36 7.71
N ARG A 277 -17.65 -25.81 7.94
CA ARG A 277 -16.54 -25.82 6.95
C ARG A 277 -15.54 -26.96 7.17
N ARG A 278 -15.77 -27.81 8.19
CA ARG A 278 -14.95 -29.00 8.46
C ARG A 278 -15.60 -30.30 7.96
N GLU A 279 -16.83 -30.21 7.43
CA GLU A 279 -17.51 -31.24 6.64
C GLU A 279 -17.50 -30.82 5.17
#